data_AF-A0A533XAD9-F1
#
_entry.id   AF-A0A533XAD9-F1
#
_cell.length_a   1.000
_cell.length_b   1.000
_cell.length_c   1.000
_cell.angle_alpha   90.00
_cell.angle_beta   90.00
_cell.angle_gamma   90.00
#
_symmetry.space_group_name_H-M   'P 1'
#
loop_
_entity.id
_entity.type
_entity.pdbx_description
1 polymer ?
#
loop_
_entity_poly.entity_id
_entity_poly.type
_entity_poly.pdbx_seq_one_letter_code
_entity_poly.pdbx_strand_id
1 'polypeptide(L)'
;MTVVMKLTWVLVAMLCAVAFGFVTGLLNPGEKVNGLWLVVAAACFYVLAFRFYGRLLARRVVELNNERVTPAHRLYDGVNFYPANKYVLAGHHFAAIAGAGPLLGPVLAAQFGYLPGFLWLVIGAALAGAVQDFIILVASMRRNGRSLPEIARDEVGVITGSATAVAVLFIVVVALAGLGLAVVNALYRNAWGMFTIAMTIPIAFLMGFTLQKFRPGRIGEVTVLGVALLLVALAVGRIVSQSEVASWFTFERPTLVWLLAGYGFLASVLPGWMLLDPRGYLSTFMKVGVVVLLGCGVVLMAPTLELPPVTVFAQGGGPIIPGMLFPFLFITIACGAISGFHSLVSSGTTPKMIGQESYAVVGYGAMLMESFVGVMALIAASVLIPGDYFAINTLLSADALAAMGFPTSSVKELSRLVEVEIAGRPGGAVSLAVGMASIFAGLPGMAGLMAYWYQFALLFEALFILTTIDAGTRVARY
;
A
#
# COMPACT_ATOMS: atom_id res chain seq x y z
N MET A 1 -22.19 5.45 27.86
CA MET A 1 -22.45 5.90 26.47
C MET A 1 -23.84 6.52 26.44
N THR A 2 -23.99 7.71 25.88
CA THR A 2 -25.31 8.36 25.74
C THR A 2 -26.21 7.55 24.79
N VAL A 3 -27.54 7.74 24.88
CA VAL A 3 -28.52 7.08 23.99
C VAL A 3 -28.24 7.41 22.53
N VAL A 4 -27.97 8.68 22.23
CA VAL A 4 -27.58 9.16 20.88
C VAL A 4 -26.37 8.39 20.35
N MET A 5 -25.34 8.18 21.18
CA MET A 5 -24.16 7.45 20.75
C MET A 5 -24.47 5.97 20.50
N LYS A 6 -25.32 5.32 21.31
CA LYS A 6 -25.76 3.94 21.06
C LYS A 6 -26.49 3.82 19.73
N LEU A 7 -27.44 4.72 19.45
CA LEU A 7 -28.18 4.77 18.19
C LEU A 7 -27.24 4.96 17.00
N THR A 8 -26.23 5.81 17.13
CA THR A 8 -25.22 6.02 16.08
C THR A 8 -24.48 4.72 15.74
N TRP A 9 -24.05 3.94 16.75
CA TRP A 9 -23.38 2.66 16.50
C TRP A 9 -24.31 1.61 15.88
N VAL A 10 -25.59 1.60 16.27
CA VAL A 10 -26.60 0.73 15.65
C VAL A 10 -26.79 1.10 14.17
N LEU A 11 -26.89 2.40 13.85
CA LEU A 11 -26.95 2.87 12.46
C LEU A 11 -25.74 2.44 11.64
N VAL A 12 -24.53 2.61 12.17
CA VAL A 12 -23.29 2.17 11.49
C VAL A 12 -23.28 0.65 11.29
N ALA A 13 -23.74 -0.13 12.27
CA ALA A 13 -23.83 -1.58 12.14
C ALA A 13 -24.86 -2.02 11.09
N MET A 14 -26.02 -1.36 11.04
CA MET A 14 -27.04 -1.61 10.02
C MET A 14 -26.54 -1.23 8.63
N LEU A 15 -25.89 -0.08 8.48
CA LEU A 15 -25.28 0.34 7.22
C LEU A 15 -24.21 -0.66 6.76
N CYS A 16 -23.37 -1.13 7.69
CA CYS A 16 -22.40 -2.18 7.41
C CYS A 16 -23.08 -3.45 6.90
N ALA A 17 -24.12 -3.94 7.58
CA ALA A 17 -24.83 -5.16 7.21
C ALA A 17 -25.50 -5.04 5.83
N VAL A 18 -26.16 -3.92 5.56
CA VAL A 18 -26.78 -3.65 4.24
C VAL A 18 -25.72 -3.59 3.15
N ALA A 19 -24.63 -2.86 3.37
CA ALA A 19 -23.54 -2.76 2.39
C ALA A 19 -22.93 -4.13 2.08
N PHE A 20 -22.66 -4.96 3.10
CA PHE A 20 -22.24 -6.35 2.88
C PHE A 20 -23.27 -7.18 2.13
N GLY A 21 -24.57 -6.98 2.39
CA GLY A 21 -25.65 -7.64 1.66
C GLY A 21 -25.65 -7.32 0.16
N PHE A 22 -25.30 -6.09 -0.23
CA PHE A 22 -25.08 -5.74 -1.64
C PHE A 22 -23.79 -6.35 -2.18
N VAL A 23 -22.66 -6.22 -1.46
CA VAL A 23 -21.35 -6.72 -1.94
C VAL A 23 -21.36 -8.24 -2.18
N THR A 24 -22.09 -8.99 -1.35
CA THR A 24 -22.23 -10.45 -1.46
C THR A 24 -23.31 -10.90 -2.44
N GLY A 25 -24.11 -9.97 -2.98
CA GLY A 25 -25.24 -10.30 -3.87
C GLY A 25 -26.47 -10.86 -3.15
N LEU A 26 -26.55 -10.82 -1.81
CA LEU A 26 -27.71 -11.30 -1.04
C LEU A 26 -28.95 -10.41 -1.21
N LEU A 27 -28.76 -9.09 -1.32
CA LEU A 27 -29.86 -8.13 -1.42
C LEU A 27 -30.28 -7.82 -2.86
N ASN A 28 -29.38 -8.01 -3.84
CA ASN A 28 -29.70 -7.84 -5.25
C ASN A 28 -28.80 -8.70 -6.16
N PRO A 29 -29.06 -10.01 -6.29
CA PRO A 29 -28.16 -10.95 -6.97
C PRO A 29 -28.04 -10.74 -8.48
N GLY A 30 -28.97 -10.01 -9.10
CA GLY A 30 -29.02 -9.78 -10.55
C GLY A 30 -28.28 -8.54 -11.04
N GLU A 31 -27.86 -7.64 -10.14
CA GLU A 31 -27.19 -6.38 -10.50
C GLU A 31 -25.69 -6.45 -10.25
N LYS A 32 -24.92 -5.78 -11.13
CA LYS A 32 -23.48 -5.61 -10.89
C LYS A 32 -23.27 -4.72 -9.67
N VAL A 33 -22.38 -5.14 -8.79
CA VAL A 33 -22.02 -4.38 -7.59
C VAL A 33 -21.17 -3.18 -7.99
N ASN A 34 -21.39 -2.04 -7.34
CA ASN A 34 -20.56 -0.86 -7.51
C ASN A 34 -19.49 -0.73 -6.41
N GLY A 35 -18.42 0.01 -6.71
CA GLY A 35 -17.31 0.24 -5.78
C GLY A 35 -17.74 0.97 -4.49
N LEU A 36 -18.80 1.79 -4.55
CA LEU A 36 -19.33 2.51 -3.38
C LEU A 36 -19.74 1.53 -2.26
N TRP A 37 -20.42 0.42 -2.60
CA TRP A 37 -20.81 -0.58 -1.60
C TRP A 37 -19.60 -1.22 -0.90
N LEU A 38 -18.52 -1.49 -1.64
CA LEU A 38 -17.28 -2.01 -1.07
C LEU A 38 -16.64 -1.00 -0.11
N VAL A 39 -16.57 0.28 -0.50
CA VAL A 39 -16.04 1.36 0.36
C VAL A 39 -16.84 1.49 1.64
N VAL A 40 -18.16 1.55 1.54
CA VAL A 40 -19.05 1.72 2.69
C VAL A 40 -18.98 0.52 3.62
N ALA A 41 -19.03 -0.70 3.08
CA ALA A 41 -18.92 -1.93 3.86
C ALA A 41 -17.58 -1.99 4.61
N ALA A 42 -16.47 -1.75 3.92
CA ALA A 42 -15.13 -1.74 4.52
C ALA A 42 -14.99 -0.64 5.60
N ALA A 43 -15.35 0.60 5.29
CA ALA A 43 -15.25 1.72 6.22
C ALA A 43 -16.08 1.50 7.49
N CYS A 44 -17.34 1.05 7.35
CA CYS A 44 -18.18 0.77 8.52
C CYS A 44 -17.61 -0.38 9.34
N PHE A 45 -17.15 -1.46 8.70
CA PHE A 45 -16.57 -2.60 9.39
C PHE A 45 -15.31 -2.23 10.16
N TYR A 46 -14.39 -1.47 9.55
CA TYR A 46 -13.17 -1.02 10.22
C TYR A 46 -13.46 -0.09 11.40
N VAL A 47 -14.42 0.83 11.26
CA VAL A 47 -14.84 1.72 12.35
C VAL A 47 -15.41 0.92 13.53
N LEU A 48 -16.23 -0.11 13.25
CA LEU A 48 -16.75 -1.03 14.28
C LEU A 48 -15.63 -1.87 14.89
N ALA A 49 -14.75 -2.45 14.08
CA ALA A 49 -13.63 -3.28 14.52
C ALA A 49 -12.68 -2.49 15.42
N PHE A 50 -12.24 -1.30 15.01
CA PHE A 50 -11.41 -0.40 15.82
C PHE A 50 -12.08 -0.08 17.16
N ARG A 51 -13.37 0.29 17.11
CA ARG A 51 -14.09 0.75 18.30
C ARG A 51 -14.39 -0.35 19.31
N PHE A 52 -14.76 -1.54 18.85
CA PHE A 52 -15.22 -2.63 19.71
C PHE A 52 -14.14 -3.68 19.92
N TYR A 53 -13.58 -4.23 18.84
CA TYR A 53 -12.58 -5.30 18.91
C TYR A 53 -11.20 -4.78 19.29
N GLY A 54 -10.70 -3.72 18.64
CA GLY A 54 -9.44 -3.06 19.03
C GLY A 54 -9.45 -2.59 20.49
N ARG A 55 -10.58 -2.04 20.96
CA ARG A 55 -10.77 -1.67 22.37
C ARG A 55 -10.81 -2.87 23.31
N LEU A 56 -11.43 -3.99 22.89
CA LEU A 56 -11.42 -5.23 23.66
C LEU A 56 -9.98 -5.70 23.86
N LEU A 57 -9.20 -5.78 22.79
CA LEU A 57 -7.79 -6.18 22.83
C LEU A 57 -7.00 -5.26 23.76
N ALA A 58 -7.10 -3.94 23.56
CA ALA A 58 -6.38 -2.95 24.35
C ALA A 58 -6.68 -3.01 25.86
N ARG A 59 -7.91 -3.33 26.25
CA ARG A 59 -8.35 -3.26 27.67
C ARG A 59 -8.38 -4.60 28.39
N ARG A 60 -8.62 -5.69 27.67
CA ARG A 60 -8.85 -7.02 28.26
C ARG A 60 -7.76 -8.03 27.92
N VAL A 61 -7.06 -7.86 26.80
CA VAL A 61 -6.03 -8.81 26.36
C VAL A 61 -4.65 -8.30 26.75
N VAL A 62 -4.28 -7.10 26.29
CA VAL A 62 -2.96 -6.54 26.59
C VAL A 62 -2.94 -5.62 27.80
N GLU A 63 -4.11 -5.17 28.26
CA GLU A 63 -4.28 -4.30 29.43
C GLU A 63 -3.33 -3.08 29.39
N LEU A 64 -3.48 -2.24 28.38
CA LEU A 64 -2.65 -1.03 28.24
C LEU A 64 -2.78 -0.16 29.49
N ASN A 65 -1.64 0.21 30.09
CA ASN A 65 -1.59 1.06 31.28
C ASN A 65 -0.63 2.24 31.06
N ASN A 66 -1.17 3.46 31.09
CA ASN A 66 -0.39 4.69 30.94
C ASN A 66 0.52 5.03 32.13
N GLU A 67 0.38 4.33 33.26
CA GLU A 67 1.28 4.44 34.41
C GLU A 67 2.60 3.69 34.18
N ARG A 68 2.65 2.78 33.20
CA ARG A 68 3.89 2.09 32.83
C ARG A 68 4.76 3.01 31.98
N VAL A 69 5.95 3.34 32.50
CA VAL A 69 6.94 4.13 31.76
C VAL A 69 7.42 3.35 30.54
N THR A 70 7.20 3.92 29.36
CA THR A 70 7.56 3.30 28.08
C THR A 70 9.06 3.41 27.82
N PRO A 71 9.62 2.56 26.93
CA PRO A 71 11.02 2.66 26.55
C PRO A 71 11.39 4.01 25.92
N ALA A 72 10.46 4.70 25.26
CA ALA A 72 10.68 6.01 24.68
C ALA A 72 11.15 7.07 25.70
N HIS A 73 10.72 6.94 26.95
CA HIS A 73 11.18 7.78 28.06
C HIS A 73 12.36 7.17 28.81
N ARG A 74 12.31 5.86 29.12
CA ARG A 74 13.33 5.20 29.96
C ARG A 74 14.68 5.04 29.26
N LEU A 75 14.68 4.86 27.95
CA LEU A 75 15.88 4.67 27.11
C LEU A 75 16.12 5.85 26.17
N TYR A 76 15.62 7.04 26.51
CA TYR A 76 15.68 8.23 25.66
C TYR A 76 17.11 8.52 25.18
N ASP A 77 17.30 8.52 23.86
CA ASP A 77 18.57 8.85 23.19
C ASP A 77 18.44 10.04 22.21
N GLY A 78 17.21 10.53 22.00
CA GLY A 78 16.91 11.62 21.05
C GLY A 78 17.05 11.24 19.57
N VAL A 79 17.33 9.97 19.27
CA VAL A 79 17.56 9.46 17.90
C VAL A 79 16.62 8.29 17.58
N ASN A 80 16.72 7.17 18.30
CA ASN A 80 15.88 5.99 18.11
C ASN A 80 14.75 5.92 19.15
N PHE A 81 15.05 6.33 20.39
CA PHE A 81 14.12 6.36 21.52
C PHE A 81 13.79 7.80 21.87
N TYR A 82 12.55 8.20 21.58
CA TYR A 82 12.02 9.51 21.93
C TYR A 82 10.49 9.47 21.96
N PRO A 83 9.83 10.16 22.91
CA PRO A 83 8.37 10.15 22.99
C PRO A 83 7.76 10.98 21.86
N ALA A 84 7.23 10.32 20.84
CA ALA A 84 6.58 10.99 19.73
C ALA A 84 5.14 11.40 20.08
N ASN A 85 4.65 12.46 19.44
CA ASN A 85 3.24 12.81 19.46
C ASN A 85 2.40 11.69 18.81
N LYS A 86 1.25 11.33 19.39
CA LYS A 86 0.41 10.22 18.91
C LYS A 86 -0.01 10.33 17.43
N TYR A 87 -0.24 11.53 16.91
CA TYR A 87 -0.66 11.72 15.52
C TYR A 87 0.51 11.59 14.55
N VAL A 88 1.67 12.11 14.94
CA VAL A 88 2.93 11.94 14.20
C VAL A 88 3.31 10.46 14.17
N LEU A 89 3.19 9.78 15.30
CA LEU A 89 3.43 8.34 15.42
C LEU A 89 2.47 7.53 14.57
N ALA A 90 1.19 7.92 14.51
CA ALA A 90 0.21 7.27 13.64
C ALA A 90 0.58 7.39 12.16
N GLY A 91 0.95 8.59 11.70
CA GLY A 91 1.44 8.79 10.34
C GLY A 91 2.72 8.02 10.05
N HIS A 92 3.68 8.01 10.99
CA HIS A 92 4.94 7.30 10.84
C HIS A 92 4.74 5.78 10.74
N HIS A 93 3.96 5.20 11.65
CA HIS A 93 3.69 3.77 11.64
C HIS A 93 2.94 3.36 10.37
N PHE A 94 1.88 4.10 10.00
CA PHE A 94 1.15 3.88 8.75
C PHE A 94 2.07 3.97 7.54
N ALA A 95 2.89 5.01 7.42
CA ALA A 95 3.80 5.18 6.28
C ALA A 95 4.86 4.08 6.17
N ALA A 96 5.26 3.49 7.31
CA ALA A 96 6.24 2.42 7.39
C ALA A 96 5.66 1.03 7.06
N ILE A 97 4.40 0.77 7.40
CA ILE A 97 3.73 -0.50 7.07
C ILE A 97 3.04 -0.47 5.69
N ALA A 98 2.42 0.66 5.33
CA ALA A 98 1.74 0.86 4.05
C ALA A 98 2.77 1.02 2.92
N GLY A 99 3.27 -0.12 2.48
CA GLY A 99 4.08 -0.31 1.28
C GLY A 99 3.22 -0.62 0.06
N ALA A 100 3.82 -1.19 -0.98
CA ALA A 100 3.06 -1.52 -2.19
C ALA A 100 2.31 -2.85 -2.13
N GLY A 101 2.63 -3.72 -1.18
CA GLY A 101 1.90 -4.97 -0.98
C GLY A 101 0.36 -4.82 -0.88
N PRO A 102 -0.20 -3.88 -0.08
CA PRO A 102 -1.65 -3.64 -0.07
C PRO A 102 -2.20 -3.11 -1.38
N LEU A 103 -1.37 -2.58 -2.28
CA LEU A 103 -1.80 -2.12 -3.60
C LEU A 103 -1.77 -3.28 -4.61
N LEU A 104 -0.63 -3.97 -4.68
CA LEU A 104 -0.37 -5.00 -5.69
C LEU A 104 -1.07 -6.31 -5.41
N GLY A 105 -1.08 -6.76 -4.15
CA GLY A 105 -1.69 -8.03 -3.76
C GLY A 105 -3.15 -8.14 -4.15
N PRO A 106 -4.01 -7.17 -3.76
CA PRO A 106 -5.43 -7.18 -4.15
C PRO A 106 -5.65 -7.11 -5.65
N VAL A 107 -4.83 -6.36 -6.37
CA VAL A 107 -4.92 -6.27 -7.83
C VAL A 107 -4.59 -7.63 -8.46
N LEU A 108 -3.51 -8.29 -8.06
CA LEU A 108 -3.15 -9.62 -8.58
C LEU A 108 -4.16 -10.70 -8.17
N ALA A 109 -4.71 -10.60 -6.97
CA ALA A 109 -5.72 -11.52 -6.44
C ALA A 109 -7.11 -11.33 -7.09
N ALA A 110 -7.35 -10.19 -7.76
CA ALA A 110 -8.60 -9.94 -8.47
C ALA A 110 -8.89 -11.01 -9.55
N GLN A 111 -7.89 -11.79 -9.98
CA GLN A 111 -8.11 -12.96 -10.83
C GLN A 111 -9.13 -13.94 -10.24
N PHE A 112 -9.28 -14.03 -8.92
CA PHE A 112 -10.23 -14.92 -8.25
C PHE A 112 -11.64 -14.32 -8.17
N GLY A 113 -11.84 -13.11 -8.67
CA GLY A 113 -13.03 -12.28 -8.46
C GLY A 113 -12.82 -11.27 -7.34
N TYR A 114 -13.73 -10.30 -7.22
CA TYR A 114 -13.58 -9.25 -6.21
C TYR A 114 -13.92 -9.75 -4.79
N LEU A 115 -14.83 -10.72 -4.64
CA LEU A 115 -15.42 -11.04 -3.34
C LEU A 115 -14.43 -11.73 -2.38
N PRO A 116 -13.65 -12.76 -2.78
CA PRO A 116 -12.71 -13.40 -1.87
C PRO A 116 -11.65 -12.43 -1.35
N GLY A 117 -11.07 -11.62 -2.24
CA GLY A 117 -10.07 -10.61 -1.88
C GLY A 117 -10.65 -9.55 -0.95
N PHE A 118 -11.88 -9.09 -1.23
CA PHE A 118 -12.58 -8.13 -0.37
C PHE A 118 -12.83 -8.68 1.04
N LEU A 119 -13.32 -9.91 1.17
CA LEU A 119 -13.56 -10.54 2.46
C LEU A 119 -12.26 -10.70 3.26
N TRP A 120 -11.18 -11.10 2.59
CA TRP A 120 -9.88 -11.27 3.24
C TRP A 120 -9.27 -9.93 3.68
N LEU A 121 -9.38 -8.88 2.85
CA LEU A 121 -8.99 -7.53 3.25
C LEU A 121 -9.81 -7.07 4.45
N VAL A 122 -11.13 -7.16 4.42
CA VAL A 122 -11.95 -6.57 5.49
C VAL A 122 -11.90 -7.39 6.77
N ILE A 123 -12.21 -8.69 6.69
CA ILE A 123 -12.32 -9.57 7.86
C ILE A 123 -10.93 -10.04 8.30
N GLY A 124 -10.09 -10.48 7.36
CA GLY A 124 -8.74 -10.95 7.65
C GLY A 124 -7.86 -9.87 8.25
N ALA A 125 -7.87 -8.65 7.70
CA ALA A 125 -7.10 -7.55 8.29
C ALA A 125 -7.57 -7.21 9.71
N ALA A 126 -8.88 -7.11 9.94
CA ALA A 126 -9.39 -6.69 11.23
C ALA A 126 -9.19 -7.74 12.33
N LEU A 127 -9.37 -9.02 12.00
CA LEU A 127 -9.35 -10.11 12.98
C LEU A 127 -7.98 -10.76 13.16
N ALA A 128 -7.11 -10.67 12.15
CA ALA A 128 -5.80 -11.30 12.20
C ALA A 128 -4.66 -10.27 12.05
N GLY A 129 -4.56 -9.52 10.95
CA GLY A 129 -3.41 -8.63 10.73
C GLY A 129 -3.28 -7.52 11.75
N ALA A 130 -4.36 -6.77 11.98
CA ALA A 130 -4.38 -5.67 12.95
C ALA A 130 -4.15 -6.19 14.38
N VAL A 131 -4.59 -7.41 14.68
CA VAL A 131 -4.30 -8.09 15.95
C VAL A 131 -2.83 -8.43 16.05
N GLN A 132 -2.26 -9.07 15.04
CA GLN A 132 -0.85 -9.43 14.99
C GLN A 132 0.03 -8.20 15.20
N ASP A 133 -0.17 -7.14 14.40
CA ASP A 133 0.63 -5.92 14.48
C ASP A 133 0.53 -5.27 15.86
N PHE A 134 -0.68 -5.17 16.40
CA PHE A 134 -0.91 -4.58 17.71
C PHE A 134 -0.27 -5.39 18.85
N ILE A 135 -0.41 -6.73 18.83
CA ILE A 135 0.15 -7.60 19.87
C ILE A 135 1.68 -7.58 19.83
N ILE A 136 2.28 -7.69 18.64
CA ILE A 136 3.74 -7.63 18.49
C ILE A 136 4.28 -6.26 18.92
N LEU A 137 3.57 -5.17 18.59
CA LEU A 137 3.94 -3.83 19.02
C LEU A 137 3.96 -3.67 20.53
N VAL A 138 2.92 -4.16 21.22
CA VAL A 138 2.86 -4.10 22.67
C VAL A 138 3.93 -5.01 23.30
N ALA A 139 4.13 -6.21 22.76
CA ALA A 139 5.15 -7.14 23.23
C ALA A 139 6.55 -6.51 23.15
N SER A 140 6.92 -5.95 21.99
CA SER A 140 8.21 -5.29 21.82
C SER A 140 8.36 -4.05 22.70
N MET A 141 7.33 -3.21 22.82
CA MET A 141 7.35 -2.04 23.71
C MET A 141 7.67 -2.43 25.15
N ARG A 142 7.06 -3.51 25.66
CA ARG A 142 7.30 -4.03 27.01
C ARG A 142 8.64 -4.75 27.15
N ARG A 143 9.20 -5.29 26.07
CA ARG A 143 10.59 -5.77 25.96
C ARG A 143 11.56 -4.68 25.51
N ASN A 144 11.18 -3.42 25.73
CA ASN A 144 11.95 -2.23 25.47
C ASN A 144 12.55 -2.06 24.07
N GLY A 145 11.69 -2.34 23.09
CA GLY A 145 11.93 -2.10 21.67
C GLY A 145 12.80 -3.16 21.01
N ARG A 146 12.87 -4.36 21.59
CA ARG A 146 13.56 -5.53 21.03
C ARG A 146 12.87 -6.05 19.77
N SER A 147 13.68 -6.52 18.83
CA SER A 147 13.20 -7.04 17.55
C SER A 147 12.48 -8.38 17.72
N LEU A 148 11.67 -8.78 16.74
CA LEU A 148 10.94 -10.05 16.80
C LEU A 148 11.87 -11.27 17.01
N PRO A 149 13.03 -11.39 16.33
CA PRO A 149 13.97 -12.49 16.60
C PRO A 149 14.53 -12.48 18.02
N GLU A 150 14.80 -11.31 18.60
CA GLU A 150 15.26 -11.18 19.99
C GLU A 150 14.17 -11.62 20.98
N ILE A 151 12.92 -11.18 20.77
CA ILE A 151 11.78 -11.61 21.59
C ILE A 151 11.61 -13.13 21.49
N ALA A 152 11.66 -13.70 20.28
CA ALA A 152 11.56 -15.15 20.10
C ALA A 152 12.71 -15.91 20.79
N ARG A 153 13.91 -15.34 20.79
CA ARG A 153 15.07 -15.89 21.51
C ARG A 153 14.87 -15.89 23.01
N ASP A 154 14.36 -14.79 23.57
CA ASP A 154 14.19 -14.62 25.01
C ASP A 154 13.02 -15.46 25.56
N GLU A 155 11.92 -15.58 24.81
CA GLU A 155 10.69 -16.25 25.28
C GLU A 155 10.67 -17.75 24.98
N VAL A 156 11.29 -18.20 23.88
CA VAL A 156 11.22 -19.61 23.43
C VAL A 156 12.59 -20.27 23.48
N GLY A 157 13.63 -19.59 23.01
CA GLY A 157 15.01 -20.07 23.08
C GLY A 157 15.85 -19.77 21.85
N VAL A 158 17.14 -20.09 21.93
CA VAL A 158 18.16 -19.71 20.94
C VAL A 158 17.88 -20.28 19.54
N ILE A 159 17.38 -21.52 19.45
CA ILE A 159 17.06 -22.16 18.17
C ILE A 159 15.95 -21.37 17.46
N THR A 160 14.86 -21.08 18.17
CA THR A 160 13.71 -20.32 17.63
C THR A 160 14.11 -18.89 17.27
N GLY A 161 14.92 -18.23 18.10
CA GLY A 161 15.44 -16.89 17.82
C GLY A 161 16.27 -16.85 16.53
N SER A 162 17.22 -17.77 16.39
CA SER A 162 18.07 -17.86 15.19
C SER A 162 17.27 -18.22 13.94
N ALA A 163 16.34 -19.18 14.04
CA ALA A 163 15.44 -19.54 12.94
C ALA A 163 14.57 -18.35 12.51
N THR A 164 14.05 -17.58 13.48
CA THR A 164 13.27 -16.37 13.22
C THR A 164 14.12 -15.31 12.53
N ALA A 165 15.38 -15.10 12.95
CA ALA A 165 16.28 -14.15 12.30
C ALA A 165 16.54 -14.51 10.81
N VAL A 166 16.80 -15.79 10.53
CA VAL A 166 16.97 -16.28 9.14
C VAL A 166 15.69 -16.11 8.32
N ALA A 167 14.54 -16.45 8.90
CA ALA A 167 13.25 -16.28 8.24
C ALA A 167 12.94 -14.82 7.93
N VAL A 168 13.24 -13.90 8.86
CA VAL A 168 13.09 -12.46 8.67
C VAL A 168 13.97 -11.96 7.53
N LEU A 169 15.24 -12.37 7.47
CA LEU A 169 16.13 -12.00 6.36
C LEU A 169 15.57 -12.47 5.01
N PHE A 170 15.09 -13.72 4.94
CA PHE A 170 14.49 -14.26 3.72
C PHE A 170 13.21 -13.49 3.31
N ILE A 171 12.34 -13.18 4.27
CA ILE A 171 11.12 -12.39 4.04
C ILE A 171 11.48 -11.00 3.49
N VAL A 172 12.47 -10.32 4.06
CA VAL A 172 12.91 -9.01 3.57
C VAL A 172 13.42 -9.13 2.13
N VAL A 173 14.30 -10.09 1.84
CA VAL A 173 14.85 -10.27 0.47
C VAL A 173 13.73 -10.54 -0.55
N VAL A 174 12.83 -11.47 -0.27
CA VAL A 174 11.73 -11.83 -1.18
C VAL A 174 10.75 -10.67 -1.35
N ALA A 175 10.38 -9.99 -0.27
CA ALA A 175 9.49 -8.83 -0.34
C ALA A 175 10.10 -7.71 -1.19
N LEU A 176 11.38 -7.38 -0.98
CA LEU A 176 12.08 -6.35 -1.75
C LEU A 176 12.22 -6.73 -3.23
N ALA A 177 12.49 -8.01 -3.54
CA ALA A 177 12.57 -8.50 -4.90
C ALA A 177 11.22 -8.42 -5.63
N GLY A 178 10.14 -8.86 -4.97
CA GLY A 178 8.78 -8.81 -5.53
C GLY A 178 8.30 -7.37 -5.79
N LEU A 179 8.54 -6.46 -4.84
CA LEU A 179 8.23 -5.04 -5.02
C LEU A 179 9.06 -4.41 -6.14
N GLY A 180 10.35 -4.74 -6.22
CA GLY A 180 11.23 -4.26 -7.29
C GLY A 180 10.75 -4.69 -8.69
N LEU A 181 10.26 -5.93 -8.84
CA LEU A 181 9.72 -6.42 -10.11
C LEU A 181 8.53 -5.59 -10.61
N ALA A 182 7.64 -5.17 -9.70
CA ALA A 182 6.49 -4.33 -10.05
C ALA A 182 6.93 -2.96 -10.60
N VAL A 183 7.90 -2.30 -9.95
CA VAL A 183 8.48 -1.04 -10.46
C VAL A 183 9.13 -1.25 -11.82
N VAL A 184 9.92 -2.31 -11.98
CA VAL A 184 10.62 -2.59 -13.24
C VAL A 184 9.63 -2.76 -14.39
N ASN A 185 8.52 -3.49 -14.19
CA ASN A 185 7.51 -3.68 -15.23
C ASN A 185 6.67 -2.42 -15.48
N ALA A 186 6.42 -1.61 -14.46
CA ALA A 186 5.77 -0.30 -14.61
C ALA A 186 6.62 0.69 -15.43
N LEU A 187 7.94 0.68 -15.24
CA LEU A 187 8.87 1.62 -15.89
C LEU A 187 9.48 1.11 -17.18
N TYR A 188 9.29 -0.17 -17.51
CA TYR A 188 9.75 -0.78 -18.75
C TYR A 188 9.34 0.07 -19.96
N ARG A 189 10.30 0.61 -20.72
CA ARG A 189 10.02 1.48 -21.87
C ARG A 189 8.99 2.60 -21.60
N ASN A 190 9.00 3.18 -20.40
CA ASN A 190 8.10 4.29 -20.02
C ASN A 190 8.94 5.51 -19.60
N ALA A 191 9.35 6.31 -20.58
CA ALA A 191 10.21 7.48 -20.36
C ALA A 191 9.59 8.51 -19.41
N TRP A 192 8.27 8.73 -19.50
CA TRP A 192 7.56 9.68 -18.65
C TRP A 192 7.62 9.25 -17.18
N GLY A 193 7.22 8.01 -16.89
CA GLY A 193 7.28 7.47 -15.53
C GLY A 193 8.69 7.46 -14.98
N MET A 194 9.67 7.03 -15.79
CA MET A 194 11.08 6.96 -15.40
C MET A 194 11.65 8.35 -15.08
N PHE A 195 11.40 9.35 -15.92
CA PHE A 195 11.81 10.74 -15.67
C PHE A 195 11.21 11.27 -14.37
N THR A 196 9.89 11.09 -14.18
CA THR A 196 9.17 11.61 -13.02
C THR A 196 9.71 11.02 -11.72
N ILE A 197 9.96 9.70 -11.70
CA ILE A 197 10.54 9.01 -10.53
C ILE A 197 12.00 9.41 -10.34
N ALA A 198 12.80 9.52 -11.41
CA ALA A 198 14.19 9.97 -11.30
C ALA A 198 14.30 11.36 -10.66
N MET A 199 13.36 12.26 -10.98
CA MET A 199 13.28 13.61 -10.38
C MET A 199 12.99 13.61 -8.88
N THR A 200 12.46 12.53 -8.31
CA THR A 200 12.28 12.44 -6.85
C THR A 200 13.60 12.49 -6.09
N ILE A 201 14.71 12.05 -6.71
CA ILE A 201 16.06 12.06 -6.10
C ILE A 201 16.60 13.49 -5.92
N PRO A 202 16.75 14.32 -6.97
CA PRO A 202 17.22 15.69 -6.81
C PRO A 202 16.24 16.55 -5.99
N ILE A 203 14.92 16.32 -6.10
CA ILE A 203 13.93 17.00 -5.26
C ILE A 203 14.17 16.66 -3.79
N ALA A 204 14.40 15.38 -3.45
CA ALA A 204 14.69 14.98 -2.07
C ALA A 204 15.99 15.59 -1.54
N PHE A 205 17.06 15.64 -2.35
CA PHE A 205 18.29 16.34 -1.95
C PHE A 205 18.02 17.81 -1.69
N LEU A 206 17.32 18.50 -2.60
CA LEU A 206 16.97 19.91 -2.41
C LEU A 206 16.18 20.12 -1.12
N MET A 207 15.18 19.28 -0.85
CA MET A 207 14.40 19.33 0.38
C MET A 207 15.28 19.11 1.62
N GLY A 208 16.15 18.09 1.61
CA GLY A 208 17.05 17.75 2.70
C GLY A 208 18.04 18.86 3.03
N PHE A 209 18.72 19.40 2.01
CA PHE A 209 19.64 20.53 2.20
C PHE A 209 18.92 21.81 2.60
N THR A 210 17.70 22.04 2.12
CA THR A 210 16.91 23.21 2.54
C THR A 210 16.49 23.11 4.00
N LEU A 211 16.04 21.94 4.45
CA LEU A 211 15.68 21.70 5.84
C LEU A 211 16.87 21.76 6.80
N GLN A 212 18.05 21.32 6.38
CA GLN A 212 19.22 21.22 7.26
C GLN A 212 20.12 22.46 7.23
N LYS A 213 20.33 23.08 6.05
CA LYS A 213 21.31 24.17 5.87
C LYS A 213 20.69 25.52 5.57
N PHE A 214 19.69 25.59 4.68
CA PHE A 214 19.21 26.89 4.18
C PHE A 214 18.10 27.50 5.03
N ARG A 215 17.12 26.71 5.48
CA ARG A 215 15.97 27.16 6.29
C ARG A 215 15.58 26.12 7.34
N PRO A 216 16.38 25.97 8.42
CA PRO A 216 16.07 25.06 9.52
C PRO A 216 14.66 25.29 10.09
N GLY A 217 13.90 24.21 10.26
CA GLY A 217 12.58 24.21 10.90
C GLY A 217 11.40 24.64 10.03
N ARG A 218 11.60 25.11 8.78
CA ARG A 218 10.51 25.52 7.89
C ARG A 218 9.91 24.37 7.07
N ILE A 219 9.40 23.37 7.78
CA ILE A 219 8.90 22.12 7.18
C ILE A 219 7.77 22.38 6.16
N GLY A 220 6.84 23.28 6.45
CA GLY A 220 5.71 23.59 5.56
C GLY A 220 6.13 24.14 4.19
N GLU A 221 7.05 25.11 4.16
CA GLU A 221 7.56 25.69 2.90
C GLU A 221 8.24 24.63 2.04
N VAL A 222 9.07 23.79 2.65
CA VAL A 222 9.80 22.71 1.95
C VAL A 222 8.85 21.63 1.46
N THR A 223 7.77 21.36 2.19
CA THR A 223 6.70 20.45 1.76
C THR A 223 6.03 20.97 0.49
N VAL A 224 5.59 22.23 0.50
CA VAL A 224 4.92 22.86 -0.65
C VAL A 224 5.85 22.88 -1.85
N LEU A 225 7.12 23.24 -1.66
CA LEU A 225 8.13 23.21 -2.72
C LEU A 225 8.30 21.80 -3.30
N GLY A 226 8.48 20.78 -2.46
CA GLY A 226 8.67 19.40 -2.90
C GLY A 226 7.48 18.87 -3.70
N VAL A 227 6.25 19.10 -3.21
CA VAL A 227 5.02 18.69 -3.91
C VAL A 227 4.87 19.45 -5.23
N ALA A 228 5.09 20.76 -5.24
CA ALA A 228 5.01 21.56 -6.46
C ALA A 228 6.03 21.10 -7.51
N LEU A 229 7.29 20.86 -7.11
CA LEU A 229 8.33 20.36 -8.01
C LEU A 229 7.99 18.95 -8.54
N LEU A 230 7.37 18.10 -7.73
CA LEU A 230 6.94 16.77 -8.17
C LEU A 230 5.82 16.84 -9.22
N LEU A 231 4.83 17.72 -9.01
CA LEU A 231 3.76 17.95 -9.99
C LEU A 231 4.29 18.58 -11.28
N VAL A 232 5.26 19.49 -11.17
CA VAL A 232 5.98 20.03 -12.34
C VAL A 232 6.76 18.93 -13.05
N ALA A 233 7.47 18.07 -12.33
CA ALA A 233 8.19 16.94 -12.93
C ALA A 233 7.24 15.98 -13.66
N LEU A 234 6.05 15.72 -13.10
CA LEU A 234 5.01 14.95 -13.78
C LEU A 234 4.53 15.65 -15.06
N ALA A 235 4.30 16.97 -15.04
CA ALA A 235 3.85 17.70 -16.21
C ALA A 235 4.93 17.76 -17.32
N VAL A 236 6.18 18.04 -16.93
CA VAL A 236 7.35 18.09 -17.82
C VAL A 236 7.69 16.71 -18.35
N GLY A 237 7.43 15.64 -17.59
CA GLY A 237 7.72 14.27 -18.00
C GLY A 237 7.04 13.87 -19.31
N ARG A 238 5.84 14.40 -19.61
CA ARG A 238 5.18 14.19 -20.90
C ARG A 238 5.96 14.83 -22.05
N ILE A 239 6.45 16.06 -21.85
CA ILE A 239 7.26 16.79 -22.84
C ILE A 239 8.56 16.02 -23.08
N VAL A 240 9.22 15.56 -22.01
CA VAL A 240 10.44 14.74 -22.10
C VAL A 240 10.17 13.45 -22.87
N SER A 241 9.08 12.74 -22.59
CA SER A 241 8.76 11.48 -23.27
C SER A 241 8.44 11.63 -24.75
N GLN A 242 8.04 12.82 -25.19
CA GLN A 242 7.72 13.12 -26.59
C GLN A 242 8.89 13.78 -27.35
N SER A 243 10.04 13.97 -26.67
CA SER A 243 11.23 14.63 -27.22
C SER A 243 12.36 13.64 -27.53
N GLU A 244 13.43 14.12 -28.18
CA GLU A 244 14.60 13.30 -28.52
C GLU A 244 15.33 12.73 -27.29
N VAL A 245 15.22 13.42 -26.15
CA VAL A 245 15.80 12.96 -24.87
C VAL A 245 14.99 11.85 -24.20
N ALA A 246 13.84 11.44 -24.75
CA ALA A 246 13.08 10.30 -24.25
C ALA A 246 13.91 9.00 -24.22
N SER A 247 14.84 8.86 -25.16
CA SER A 247 15.79 7.74 -25.24
C SER A 247 16.66 7.60 -23.97
N TRP A 248 16.93 8.70 -23.26
CA TRP A 248 17.72 8.69 -22.01
C TRP A 248 16.94 8.13 -20.82
N PHE A 249 15.61 8.03 -20.93
CA PHE A 249 14.72 7.54 -19.87
C PHE A 249 13.97 6.26 -20.29
N THR A 250 14.25 5.73 -21.48
CA THR A 250 13.64 4.51 -22.01
C THR A 250 14.57 3.33 -21.79
N PHE A 251 14.29 2.50 -20.79
CA PHE A 251 15.17 1.39 -20.41
C PHE A 251 14.50 0.02 -20.55
N GLU A 252 15.34 -0.97 -20.86
CA GLU A 252 14.99 -2.39 -20.81
C GLU A 252 14.98 -2.90 -19.35
N ARG A 253 14.25 -3.99 -19.10
CA ARG A 253 14.07 -4.54 -17.74
C ARG A 253 15.40 -4.81 -17.00
N PRO A 254 16.44 -5.44 -17.61
CA PRO A 254 17.70 -5.70 -16.91
C PRO A 254 18.41 -4.41 -16.45
N THR A 255 18.37 -3.36 -17.27
CA THR A 255 18.94 -2.06 -16.91
C THR A 255 18.20 -1.43 -15.73
N LEU A 256 16.86 -1.50 -15.72
CA LEU A 256 16.05 -1.01 -14.60
C LEU A 256 16.34 -1.75 -13.30
N VAL A 257 16.55 -3.08 -13.35
CA VAL A 257 16.95 -3.87 -12.17
C VAL A 257 18.28 -3.36 -11.60
N TRP A 258 19.28 -3.14 -12.45
CA TRP A 258 20.58 -2.61 -12.00
C TRP A 258 20.50 -1.17 -11.49
N LEU A 259 19.71 -0.31 -12.12
CA LEU A 259 19.47 1.04 -11.64
C LEU A 259 18.78 1.04 -10.26
N LEU A 260 17.79 0.16 -10.07
CA LEU A 260 17.10 0.01 -8.79
C LEU A 260 18.04 -0.53 -7.70
N ALA A 261 18.88 -1.52 -8.02
CA ALA A 261 19.88 -2.05 -7.09
C ALA A 261 20.93 -0.98 -6.72
N GLY A 262 21.43 -0.24 -7.71
CA GLY A 262 22.35 0.88 -7.50
C GLY A 262 21.75 2.00 -6.66
N TYR A 263 20.48 2.35 -6.94
CA TYR A 263 19.71 3.28 -6.11
C TYR A 263 19.59 2.79 -4.67
N GLY A 264 19.18 1.54 -4.45
CA GLY A 264 19.02 0.96 -3.12
C GLY A 264 20.33 0.97 -2.33
N PHE A 265 21.46 0.67 -3.00
CA PHE A 265 22.79 0.78 -2.40
C PHE A 265 23.11 2.22 -1.98
N LEU A 266 22.97 3.20 -2.89
CA LEU A 266 23.25 4.61 -2.59
C LEU A 266 22.36 5.14 -1.47
N ALA A 267 21.07 4.82 -1.49
CA ALA A 267 20.10 5.20 -0.47
C ALA A 267 20.47 4.63 0.90
N SER A 268 21.04 3.42 0.95
CA SER A 268 21.52 2.83 2.19
C SER A 268 22.79 3.51 2.72
N VAL A 269 23.73 3.90 1.86
CA VAL A 269 25.03 4.44 2.29
C VAL A 269 24.95 5.92 2.68
N LEU A 270 24.11 6.69 2.00
CA LEU A 270 23.98 8.12 2.25
C LEU A 270 23.37 8.43 3.63
N PRO A 271 23.72 9.57 4.25
CA PRO A 271 23.06 10.04 5.47
C PRO A 271 21.54 10.16 5.26
N GLY A 272 20.74 9.64 6.21
CA GLY A 272 19.28 9.58 6.08
C GLY A 272 18.62 10.93 5.79
N TRP A 273 19.11 12.00 6.42
CA TRP A 273 18.58 13.36 6.22
C TRP A 273 18.77 13.89 4.79
N MET A 274 19.72 13.36 4.01
CA MET A 274 20.04 13.85 2.67
C MET A 274 19.03 13.38 1.62
N LEU A 275 18.61 12.11 1.71
CA LEU A 275 17.80 11.46 0.68
C LEU A 275 16.59 10.76 1.27
N LEU A 276 16.80 9.85 2.23
CA LEU A 276 15.76 8.97 2.75
C LEU A 276 14.64 9.74 3.47
N ASP A 277 14.98 10.57 4.45
CA ASP A 277 13.98 11.27 5.27
C ASP A 277 13.16 12.29 4.44
N PRO A 278 13.77 13.17 3.63
CA PRO A 278 13.01 14.14 2.83
C PRO A 278 12.12 13.46 1.77
N ARG A 279 12.62 12.38 1.16
CA ARG A 279 11.89 11.62 0.16
C ARG A 279 10.73 10.83 0.78
N GLY A 280 10.98 10.11 1.86
CA GLY A 280 9.95 9.37 2.59
C GLY A 280 8.86 10.32 3.11
N TYR A 281 9.25 11.52 3.54
CA TYR A 281 8.33 12.58 3.90
C TYR A 281 7.48 13.06 2.71
N LEU A 282 8.09 13.39 1.56
CA LEU A 282 7.37 13.76 0.33
C LEU A 282 6.40 12.66 -0.12
N SER A 283 6.88 11.41 -0.11
CA SER A 283 6.10 10.21 -0.41
C SER A 283 4.87 10.14 0.47
N THR A 284 4.98 10.37 1.79
CA THR A 284 3.86 10.32 2.75
C THR A 284 2.69 11.24 2.37
N PHE A 285 2.96 12.47 1.88
CA PHE A 285 1.88 13.36 1.41
C PHE A 285 1.20 12.82 0.16
N MET A 286 1.97 12.24 -0.77
CA MET A 286 1.40 11.57 -1.93
C MET A 286 0.61 10.33 -1.52
N LYS A 287 1.09 9.56 -0.52
CA LYS A 287 0.40 8.40 0.03
C LYS A 287 -1.01 8.76 0.51
N VAL A 288 -1.08 9.70 1.44
CA VAL A 288 -2.35 10.09 2.06
C VAL A 288 -3.23 10.82 1.03
N GLY A 289 -2.66 11.75 0.26
CA GLY A 289 -3.40 12.54 -0.72
C GLY A 289 -4.08 11.68 -1.78
N VAL A 290 -3.36 10.71 -2.36
CA VAL A 290 -3.91 9.83 -3.39
C VAL A 290 -4.95 8.87 -2.86
N VAL A 291 -4.74 8.30 -1.66
CA VAL A 291 -5.74 7.41 -1.04
C VAL A 291 -7.04 8.16 -0.79
N VAL A 292 -6.96 9.41 -0.30
CA VAL A 292 -8.14 10.27 -0.12
C VAL A 292 -8.79 10.60 -1.45
N LEU A 293 -8.01 11.00 -2.46
CA LEU A 293 -8.52 11.30 -3.80
C LEU A 293 -9.22 10.10 -4.42
N LEU A 294 -8.63 8.91 -4.34
CA LEU A 294 -9.19 7.67 -4.86
C LEU A 294 -10.48 7.28 -4.13
N GLY A 295 -10.50 7.37 -2.80
CA GLY A 295 -11.70 7.14 -2.00
C GLY A 295 -12.83 8.09 -2.39
N CYS A 296 -12.55 9.39 -2.52
CA CYS A 296 -13.52 10.38 -2.98
C CYS A 296 -13.97 10.09 -4.42
N GLY A 297 -13.05 9.76 -5.33
CA GLY A 297 -13.34 9.41 -6.72
C GLY A 297 -14.30 8.22 -6.83
N VAL A 298 -14.05 7.15 -6.06
CA VAL A 298 -14.93 5.98 -6.01
C VAL A 298 -16.30 6.32 -5.44
N VAL A 299 -16.38 7.13 -4.38
CA VAL A 299 -17.67 7.53 -3.78
C VAL A 299 -18.49 8.39 -4.73
N LEU A 300 -17.85 9.33 -5.44
CA LEU A 300 -18.53 10.23 -6.37
C LEU A 300 -18.95 9.53 -7.67
N MET A 301 -18.09 8.65 -8.19
CA MET A 301 -18.37 7.95 -9.45
C MET A 301 -19.23 6.70 -9.28
N ALA A 302 -19.21 6.09 -8.08
CA ALA A 302 -19.83 4.80 -7.79
C ALA A 302 -19.62 3.77 -8.94
N PRO A 303 -18.37 3.49 -9.34
CA PRO A 303 -18.09 2.75 -10.56
C PRO A 303 -18.57 1.30 -10.44
N THR A 304 -19.18 0.78 -11.50
CA THR A 304 -19.60 -0.61 -11.57
C THR A 304 -18.39 -1.54 -11.66
N LEU A 305 -18.39 -2.63 -10.90
CA LEU A 305 -17.36 -3.66 -11.00
C LEU A 305 -17.66 -4.57 -12.18
N GLU A 306 -16.68 -4.74 -13.05
CA GLU A 306 -16.73 -5.62 -14.22
C GLU A 306 -16.27 -7.05 -13.90
N LEU A 307 -15.41 -7.23 -12.89
CA LEU A 307 -15.09 -8.56 -12.38
C LEU A 307 -16.28 -9.16 -11.63
N PRO A 308 -16.60 -10.45 -11.84
CA PRO A 308 -17.64 -11.14 -11.07
C PRO A 308 -17.20 -11.34 -9.61
N PRO A 309 -18.15 -11.70 -8.71
CA PRO A 309 -17.83 -11.98 -7.31
C PRO A 309 -16.74 -13.04 -7.18
N VAL A 310 -16.86 -14.14 -7.94
CA VAL A 310 -15.90 -15.24 -8.00
C VAL A 310 -15.72 -15.65 -9.46
N THR A 311 -14.49 -15.91 -9.87
CA THR A 311 -14.16 -16.41 -11.22
C THR A 311 -13.93 -17.92 -11.23
N VAL A 312 -13.80 -18.50 -12.43
CA VAL A 312 -13.43 -19.91 -12.62
C VAL A 312 -12.08 -20.26 -11.98
N PHE A 313 -11.18 -19.28 -11.84
CA PHE A 313 -9.84 -19.48 -11.30
C PHE A 313 -9.80 -19.71 -9.78
N ALA A 314 -10.93 -19.60 -9.09
CA ALA A 314 -11.00 -20.01 -7.68
C ALA A 314 -10.60 -21.47 -7.47
N GLN A 315 -10.80 -22.32 -8.48
CA GLN A 315 -10.41 -23.74 -8.50
C GLN A 315 -8.97 -23.98 -8.95
N GLY A 316 -8.19 -22.92 -9.22
CA GLY A 316 -6.83 -23.01 -9.76
C GLY A 316 -6.76 -22.86 -11.28
N GLY A 317 -5.55 -22.96 -11.83
CA GLY A 317 -5.29 -22.79 -13.27
C GLY A 317 -5.31 -21.34 -13.75
N GLY A 318 -5.22 -20.37 -12.81
CA GLY A 318 -5.20 -18.96 -13.14
C GLY A 318 -3.93 -18.52 -13.86
N PRO A 319 -4.01 -17.57 -14.82
CA PRO A 319 -2.85 -17.15 -15.61
C PRO A 319 -1.89 -16.22 -14.86
N ILE A 320 -2.35 -15.60 -13.75
CA ILE A 320 -1.51 -14.78 -12.86
C ILE A 320 -1.00 -15.64 -11.71
N ILE A 321 -1.91 -16.35 -11.04
CA ILE A 321 -1.56 -17.30 -9.97
C ILE A 321 -2.09 -18.68 -10.36
N PRO A 322 -1.20 -19.65 -10.65
CA PRO A 322 -1.60 -20.98 -11.11
C PRO A 322 -2.36 -21.80 -10.05
N GLY A 323 -2.13 -21.53 -8.78
CA GLY A 323 -2.73 -22.26 -7.66
C GLY A 323 -4.19 -21.90 -7.39
N MET A 324 -4.84 -22.73 -6.57
CA MET A 324 -6.23 -22.52 -6.13
C MET A 324 -6.37 -21.32 -5.20
N LEU A 325 -7.62 -20.83 -5.00
CA LEU A 325 -7.91 -19.71 -4.09
C LEU A 325 -7.29 -19.91 -2.71
N PHE A 326 -7.48 -21.07 -2.09
CA PHE A 326 -6.77 -21.43 -0.86
C PHE A 326 -5.57 -22.32 -1.20
N PRO A 327 -4.34 -22.03 -0.69
CA PRO A 327 -3.98 -20.93 0.21
C PRO A 327 -3.54 -19.64 -0.50
N PHE A 328 -3.50 -19.61 -1.83
CA PHE A 328 -2.77 -18.57 -2.56
C PHE A 328 -3.33 -17.16 -2.38
N LEU A 329 -4.64 -16.98 -2.24
CA LEU A 329 -5.25 -15.69 -1.94
C LEU A 329 -4.63 -15.04 -0.68
N PHE A 330 -4.41 -15.84 0.35
CA PHE A 330 -3.86 -15.41 1.65
C PHE A 330 -2.37 -15.05 1.55
N ILE A 331 -1.67 -15.67 0.60
CA ILE A 331 -0.25 -15.40 0.33
C ILE A 331 -0.11 -14.15 -0.56
N THR A 332 -0.98 -14.02 -1.57
CA THR A 332 -0.97 -12.91 -2.52
C THR A 332 -1.37 -11.60 -1.85
N ILE A 333 -2.46 -11.61 -1.08
CA ILE A 333 -2.87 -10.46 -0.25
C ILE A 333 -2.28 -10.67 1.15
N ALA A 334 -0.94 -10.66 1.23
CA ALA A 334 -0.24 -10.62 2.51
C ALA A 334 -0.38 -9.22 3.12
N CYS A 335 0.34 -8.23 2.60
CA CYS A 335 0.14 -6.85 3.06
C CYS A 335 -1.25 -6.33 2.66
N GLY A 336 -1.88 -5.56 3.55
CA GLY A 336 -3.32 -5.24 3.49
C GLY A 336 -4.25 -6.23 4.23
N ALA A 337 -3.78 -7.44 4.59
CA ALA A 337 -4.52 -8.38 5.43
C ALA A 337 -3.70 -9.00 6.56
N ILE A 338 -2.58 -9.66 6.30
CA ILE A 338 -1.63 -10.15 7.31
C ILE A 338 -0.19 -10.10 6.75
N SER A 339 0.70 -9.37 7.41
CA SER A 339 2.08 -9.17 6.91
C SER A 339 3.16 -9.50 7.95
N GLY A 340 4.13 -10.32 7.56
CA GLY A 340 5.34 -10.54 8.35
C GLY A 340 6.25 -9.30 8.42
N PHE A 341 6.23 -8.45 7.39
CA PHE A 341 7.04 -7.22 7.36
C PHE A 341 6.56 -6.22 8.43
N HIS A 342 5.26 -6.15 8.69
CA HIS A 342 4.72 -5.25 9.71
C HIS A 342 5.15 -5.64 11.11
N SER A 343 5.30 -6.93 11.39
CA SER A 343 5.88 -7.40 12.65
C SER A 343 7.29 -6.85 12.86
N LEU A 344 8.04 -6.59 11.79
CA LEU A 344 9.37 -5.98 11.88
C LEU A 344 9.28 -4.49 12.25
N VAL A 345 8.38 -3.75 11.63
CA VAL A 345 8.11 -2.34 11.98
C VAL A 345 7.56 -2.22 13.41
N SER A 346 6.66 -3.13 13.76
CA SER A 346 6.01 -3.26 15.06
C SER A 346 6.96 -3.75 16.16
N SER A 347 8.09 -4.36 15.84
CA SER A 347 9.09 -4.79 16.85
C SER A 347 10.42 -4.03 16.79
N GLY A 348 10.70 -3.27 15.73
CA GLY A 348 12.01 -2.65 15.51
C GLY A 348 12.04 -1.13 15.66
N THR A 349 10.97 -0.43 15.27
CA THR A 349 10.97 1.04 15.18
C THR A 349 9.90 1.68 16.05
N THR A 350 8.63 1.40 15.77
CA THR A 350 7.47 2.06 16.38
C THR A 350 7.45 1.97 17.92
N PRO A 351 7.76 0.80 18.54
CA PRO A 351 7.78 0.68 20.00
C PRO A 351 8.70 1.68 20.72
N LYS A 352 9.78 2.10 20.06
CA LYS A 352 10.79 3.01 20.63
C LYS A 352 10.30 4.46 20.70
N MET A 353 9.21 4.77 19.99
CA MET A 353 8.63 6.12 19.90
C MET A 353 7.31 6.29 20.68
N ILE A 354 6.80 5.21 21.29
CA ILE A 354 5.53 5.22 22.02
C ILE A 354 5.70 5.97 23.36
N GLY A 355 5.15 7.18 23.47
CA GLY A 355 5.20 7.96 24.72
C GLY A 355 4.33 7.41 25.86
N GLN A 356 3.19 6.79 25.54
CA GLN A 356 2.28 6.17 26.51
C GLN A 356 1.75 4.85 25.96
N GLU A 357 1.57 3.82 26.81
CA GLU A 357 1.08 2.51 26.33
C GLU A 357 -0.24 2.62 25.54
N SER A 358 -1.15 3.51 25.93
CA SER A 358 -2.40 3.75 25.20
C SER A 358 -2.21 4.16 23.73
N TYR A 359 -1.05 4.69 23.35
CA TYR A 359 -0.75 5.06 21.97
C TYR A 359 -0.52 3.83 21.09
N ALA A 360 -0.25 2.65 21.66
CA ALA A 360 -0.03 1.40 20.93
C ALA A 360 -1.19 1.00 20.01
N VAL A 361 -2.40 1.52 20.25
CA VAL A 361 -3.57 1.35 19.34
C VAL A 361 -3.30 1.85 17.92
N VAL A 362 -2.25 2.65 17.72
CA VAL A 362 -1.70 2.99 16.39
C VAL A 362 -1.44 1.75 15.53
N GLY A 363 -0.93 0.65 16.11
CA GLY A 363 -0.68 -0.59 15.36
C GLY A 363 -1.96 -1.15 14.74
N TYR A 364 -3.00 -1.28 15.57
CA TYR A 364 -4.30 -1.75 15.11
C TYR A 364 -4.92 -0.80 14.07
N GLY A 365 -4.92 0.50 14.34
CA GLY A 365 -5.54 1.50 13.46
C GLY A 365 -4.83 1.65 12.11
N ALA A 366 -3.50 1.64 12.08
CA ALA A 366 -2.73 1.75 10.85
C ALA A 366 -2.99 0.57 9.91
N MET A 367 -3.08 -0.65 10.46
CA MET A 367 -3.36 -1.84 9.65
C MET A 367 -4.77 -1.81 9.03
N LEU A 368 -5.78 -1.29 9.75
CA LEU A 368 -7.10 -1.08 9.16
C LEU A 368 -7.08 -0.04 8.02
N MET A 369 -6.32 1.05 8.19
CA MET A 369 -6.18 2.07 7.14
C MET A 369 -5.47 1.49 5.91
N GLU A 370 -4.42 0.70 6.10
CA GLU A 370 -3.74 0.02 5.00
C GLU A 370 -4.65 -0.96 4.28
N SER A 371 -5.46 -1.72 5.02
CA SER A 371 -6.44 -2.62 4.44
C SER A 371 -7.48 -1.87 3.60
N PHE A 372 -7.92 -0.69 4.06
CA PHE A 372 -8.79 0.19 3.28
C PHE A 372 -8.14 0.63 1.96
N VAL A 373 -6.84 0.92 1.96
CA VAL A 373 -6.08 1.16 0.72
C VAL A 373 -6.15 -0.05 -0.21
N GLY A 374 -6.02 -1.26 0.33
CA GLY A 374 -6.17 -2.49 -0.45
C GLY A 374 -7.55 -2.71 -1.02
N VAL A 375 -8.61 -2.29 -0.33
CA VAL A 375 -9.97 -2.31 -0.88
C VAL A 375 -10.07 -1.35 -2.07
N MET A 376 -9.45 -0.17 -2.01
CA MET A 376 -9.42 0.76 -3.15
C MET A 376 -8.66 0.18 -4.34
N ALA A 377 -7.54 -0.49 -4.10
CA ALA A 377 -6.76 -1.15 -5.14
C ALA A 377 -7.53 -2.29 -5.81
N LEU A 378 -8.27 -3.09 -5.02
CA LEU A 378 -9.17 -4.11 -5.53
C LEU A 378 -10.28 -3.53 -6.41
N ILE A 379 -10.89 -2.41 -5.98
CA ILE A 379 -11.89 -1.70 -6.78
C ILE A 379 -11.27 -1.23 -8.10
N ALA A 380 -10.09 -0.60 -8.08
CA ALA A 380 -9.41 -0.15 -9.28
C ALA A 380 -9.11 -1.30 -10.26
N ALA A 381 -8.73 -2.49 -9.79
CA ALA A 381 -8.58 -3.66 -10.64
C ALA A 381 -9.93 -4.16 -11.18
N SER A 382 -10.96 -4.14 -10.33
CA SER A 382 -12.27 -4.74 -10.62
C SER A 382 -13.16 -3.90 -11.52
N VAL A 383 -12.87 -2.61 -11.73
CA VAL A 383 -13.54 -1.78 -12.74
C VAL A 383 -13.05 -2.07 -14.17
N LEU A 384 -11.91 -2.73 -14.32
CA LEU A 384 -11.39 -3.11 -15.63
C LEU A 384 -12.15 -4.32 -16.17
N ILE A 385 -12.37 -4.33 -17.48
CA ILE A 385 -12.92 -5.49 -18.18
C ILE A 385 -11.97 -6.68 -17.95
N PRO A 386 -12.48 -7.87 -17.56
CA PRO A 386 -11.62 -8.99 -17.13
C PRO A 386 -10.54 -9.38 -18.15
N GLY A 387 -10.86 -9.41 -19.44
CA GLY A 387 -9.89 -9.68 -20.49
C GLY A 387 -8.77 -8.64 -20.57
N ASP A 388 -9.09 -7.36 -20.39
CA ASP A 388 -8.10 -6.27 -20.39
C ASP A 388 -7.21 -6.33 -19.15
N TYR A 389 -7.80 -6.63 -17.99
CA TYR A 389 -7.07 -6.89 -16.75
C TYR A 389 -6.04 -8.03 -16.91
N PHE A 390 -6.43 -9.15 -17.53
CA PHE A 390 -5.51 -10.26 -17.78
C PHE A 390 -4.46 -9.92 -18.84
N ALA A 391 -4.80 -9.17 -19.88
CA ALA A 391 -3.84 -8.72 -20.90
C ALA A 391 -2.74 -7.82 -20.33
N ILE A 392 -3.06 -7.02 -19.32
CA ILE A 392 -2.06 -6.21 -18.61
C ILE A 392 -1.18 -7.09 -17.71
N ASN A 393 -1.78 -7.99 -16.93
CA ASN A 393 -1.07 -8.74 -15.88
C ASN A 393 -0.40 -10.05 -16.33
N THR A 394 -0.50 -10.41 -17.60
CA THR A 394 0.04 -11.68 -18.13
C THR A 394 0.76 -11.43 -19.45
N LEU A 395 1.55 -12.40 -19.90
CA LEU A 395 2.21 -12.37 -21.22
C LEU A 395 1.40 -13.11 -22.30
N LEU A 396 0.12 -13.38 -22.04
CA LEU A 396 -0.74 -14.13 -22.95
C LEU A 396 -1.20 -13.26 -24.13
N SER A 397 -1.38 -13.90 -25.30
CA SER A 397 -1.95 -13.24 -26.47
C SER A 397 -3.46 -12.98 -26.29
N ALA A 398 -4.00 -12.02 -27.03
CA ALA A 398 -5.44 -11.75 -27.04
C ALA A 398 -6.26 -13.00 -27.41
N ASP A 399 -5.77 -13.81 -28.36
CA ASP A 399 -6.43 -15.06 -28.76
C ASP A 399 -6.44 -16.11 -27.65
N ALA A 400 -5.33 -16.23 -26.90
CA ALA A 400 -5.27 -17.14 -25.75
C ALA A 400 -6.23 -16.70 -24.64
N LEU A 401 -6.35 -15.40 -24.38
CA LEU A 401 -7.31 -14.86 -23.42
C LEU A 401 -8.76 -15.07 -23.87
N ALA A 402 -9.05 -14.86 -25.15
CA ALA A 402 -10.37 -15.14 -25.72
C ALA A 402 -10.75 -16.63 -25.63
N ALA A 403 -9.80 -17.54 -25.88
CA ALA A 403 -10.00 -18.97 -25.73
C ALA A 403 -10.29 -19.39 -24.28
N MET A 404 -9.80 -18.63 -23.29
CA MET A 404 -10.13 -18.82 -21.88
C MET A 404 -11.45 -18.16 -21.46
N GLY A 405 -12.20 -17.54 -22.39
CA GLY A 405 -13.46 -16.85 -22.10
C GLY A 405 -13.29 -15.41 -21.62
N PHE A 406 -12.09 -14.82 -21.78
CA PHE A 406 -11.77 -13.45 -21.36
C PHE A 406 -11.28 -12.61 -22.54
N PRO A 407 -12.12 -12.34 -23.57
CA PRO A 407 -11.72 -11.54 -24.70
C PRO A 407 -11.33 -10.11 -24.27
N THR A 408 -10.24 -9.61 -24.84
CA THR A 408 -9.83 -8.21 -24.66
C THR A 408 -10.73 -7.29 -25.47
N SER A 409 -11.03 -6.11 -24.95
CA SER A 409 -11.88 -5.12 -25.61
C SER A 409 -11.17 -3.77 -25.80
N SER A 410 -10.59 -3.22 -24.73
CA SER A 410 -10.20 -1.82 -24.66
C SER A 410 -8.70 -1.61 -24.48
N VAL A 411 -7.89 -2.68 -24.37
CA VAL A 411 -6.43 -2.58 -24.08
C VAL A 411 -5.70 -1.63 -25.03
N LYS A 412 -5.99 -1.68 -26.34
CA LYS A 412 -5.35 -0.82 -27.33
C LYS A 412 -5.76 0.65 -27.16
N GLU A 413 -7.03 0.89 -26.89
CA GLU A 413 -7.53 2.24 -26.66
C GLU A 413 -7.02 2.82 -25.34
N LEU A 414 -7.02 2.02 -24.27
CA LEU A 414 -6.43 2.38 -22.98
C LEU A 414 -4.95 2.71 -23.14
N SER A 415 -4.19 1.92 -23.92
CA SER A 415 -2.77 2.22 -24.23
C SER A 415 -2.60 3.57 -24.92
N ARG A 416 -3.49 3.89 -25.87
CA ARG A 416 -3.49 5.18 -26.57
C ARG A 416 -3.81 6.34 -25.62
N LEU A 417 -4.82 6.18 -24.76
CA LEU A 417 -5.27 7.20 -23.81
C LEU A 417 -4.24 7.48 -22.71
N VAL A 418 -3.45 6.48 -22.31
CA VAL A 418 -2.39 6.65 -21.31
C VAL A 418 -1.01 6.92 -21.90
N GLU A 419 -0.88 6.96 -23.24
CA GLU A 419 0.35 7.19 -24.00
C GLU A 419 1.47 6.16 -23.73
N VAL A 420 1.11 4.95 -23.27
CA VAL A 420 2.05 3.87 -22.96
C VAL A 420 1.41 2.52 -23.32
N GLU A 421 2.17 1.61 -23.94
CA GLU A 421 1.72 0.23 -24.14
C GLU A 421 1.57 -0.47 -22.80
N ILE A 422 0.34 -0.82 -22.40
CA ILE A 422 0.05 -1.37 -21.06
C ILE A 422 0.03 -2.92 -21.01
N ALA A 423 -0.13 -3.57 -22.15
CA ALA A 423 -0.19 -5.03 -22.23
C ALA A 423 1.14 -5.68 -21.85
N GLY A 424 1.11 -6.89 -21.27
CA GLY A 424 2.34 -7.63 -20.98
C GLY A 424 3.21 -7.04 -19.86
N ARG A 425 2.59 -6.34 -18.90
CA ARG A 425 3.25 -5.70 -17.76
C ARG A 425 2.78 -6.31 -16.43
N PRO A 426 3.18 -7.56 -16.13
CA PRO A 426 2.77 -8.25 -14.92
C PRO A 426 3.29 -7.54 -13.66
N GLY A 427 2.57 -7.71 -12.55
CA GLY A 427 2.95 -7.17 -11.25
C GLY A 427 1.87 -6.31 -10.59
N GLY A 428 0.71 -6.10 -11.23
CA GLY A 428 -0.43 -5.37 -10.68
C GLY A 428 -0.35 -3.85 -10.82
N ALA A 429 0.85 -3.29 -10.85
CA ALA A 429 1.09 -1.85 -10.89
C ALA A 429 0.33 -1.11 -12.01
N VAL A 430 0.47 -1.64 -13.22
CA VAL A 430 -0.12 -1.02 -14.42
C VAL A 430 -1.64 -1.13 -14.41
N SER A 431 -2.20 -2.26 -13.96
CA SER A 431 -3.66 -2.41 -13.84
C SER A 431 -4.24 -1.49 -12.78
N LEU A 432 -3.57 -1.35 -11.64
CA LEU A 432 -3.93 -0.38 -10.62
C LEU A 432 -3.98 1.03 -11.21
N ALA A 433 -2.90 1.44 -11.89
CA ALA A 433 -2.79 2.77 -12.47
C ALA A 433 -3.86 3.03 -13.54
N VAL A 434 -4.13 2.07 -14.43
CA VAL A 434 -5.19 2.19 -15.45
C VAL A 434 -6.57 2.25 -14.80
N GLY A 435 -6.84 1.41 -13.79
CA GLY A 435 -8.09 1.42 -13.04
C GLY A 435 -8.34 2.74 -12.33
N MET A 436 -7.35 3.24 -11.60
CA MET A 436 -7.40 4.55 -10.94
C MET A 436 -7.60 5.69 -11.95
N ALA A 437 -6.83 5.68 -13.05
CA ALA A 437 -6.96 6.69 -14.10
C ALA A 437 -8.35 6.66 -14.75
N SER A 438 -8.95 5.49 -14.92
CA SER A 438 -10.31 5.34 -15.46
C SER A 438 -11.37 5.91 -14.50
N ILE A 439 -11.23 5.68 -13.20
CA ILE A 439 -12.10 6.26 -12.17
C ILE A 439 -12.00 7.79 -12.17
N PHE A 440 -10.78 8.34 -12.22
CA PHE A 440 -10.58 9.79 -12.21
C PHE A 440 -10.99 10.46 -13.53
N ALA A 441 -10.75 9.84 -14.68
CA ALA A 441 -11.17 10.35 -15.98
C ALA A 441 -12.70 10.39 -16.12
N GLY A 442 -13.42 9.54 -15.37
CA GLY A 442 -14.89 9.58 -15.30
C GLY A 442 -15.45 10.81 -14.57
N LEU A 443 -14.64 11.53 -13.78
CA LEU A 443 -15.09 12.73 -13.08
C LEU A 443 -15.36 13.89 -14.07
N PRO A 444 -16.35 14.76 -13.80
CA PRO A 444 -16.67 15.89 -14.67
C PRO A 444 -15.44 16.77 -14.96
N GLY A 445 -15.13 16.97 -16.24
CA GLY A 445 -14.01 17.80 -16.70
C GLY A 445 -12.63 17.12 -16.70
N MET A 446 -12.53 15.84 -16.33
CA MET A 446 -11.24 15.13 -16.17
C MET A 446 -10.91 14.13 -17.29
N ALA A 447 -11.80 13.92 -18.25
CA ALA A 447 -11.64 12.91 -19.32
C ALA A 447 -10.35 13.06 -20.15
N GLY A 448 -9.92 14.30 -20.42
CA GLY A 448 -8.71 14.58 -21.20
C GLY A 448 -7.38 14.39 -20.46
N LEU A 449 -7.42 14.00 -19.17
CA LEU A 449 -6.24 13.92 -18.30
C LEU A 449 -5.82 12.47 -17.99
N MET A 450 -6.35 11.49 -18.70
CA MET A 450 -6.13 10.07 -18.41
C MET A 450 -4.64 9.68 -18.35
N ALA A 451 -3.81 10.16 -19.29
CA ALA A 451 -2.37 9.92 -19.26
C ALA A 451 -1.68 10.52 -18.02
N TYR A 452 -2.09 11.71 -17.59
CA TYR A 452 -1.57 12.33 -16.36
C TYR A 452 -1.98 11.53 -15.12
N TRP A 453 -3.24 11.10 -15.04
CA TRP A 453 -3.71 10.28 -13.92
C TRP A 453 -3.02 8.92 -13.86
N TYR A 454 -2.78 8.28 -15.01
CA TYR A 454 -2.03 7.03 -15.09
C TYR A 454 -0.60 7.20 -14.58
N GLN A 455 0.12 8.22 -15.06
CA GLN A 455 1.50 8.46 -14.65
C GLN A 455 1.59 8.95 -13.19
N PHE A 456 0.59 9.67 -12.72
CA PHE A 456 0.46 10.04 -11.32
C PHE A 456 0.25 8.81 -10.43
N ALA A 457 -0.62 7.87 -10.83
CA ALA A 457 -0.84 6.63 -10.11
C ALA A 457 0.42 5.74 -10.10
N LEU A 458 1.12 5.64 -11.22
CA LEU A 458 2.41 4.94 -11.30
C LEU A 458 3.49 5.58 -10.41
N LEU A 459 3.61 6.91 -10.43
CA LEU A 459 4.54 7.65 -9.57
C LEU A 459 4.23 7.39 -8.10
N PHE A 460 2.96 7.52 -7.73
CA PHE A 460 2.46 7.24 -6.38
C PHE A 460 2.86 5.84 -5.93
N GLU A 461 2.57 4.82 -6.74
CA GLU A 461 2.86 3.45 -6.38
C GLU A 461 4.36 3.18 -6.29
N ALA A 462 5.15 3.68 -7.24
CA ALA A 462 6.59 3.55 -7.21
C ALA A 462 7.19 4.22 -5.97
N LEU A 463 6.65 5.36 -5.53
CA LEU A 463 7.06 5.99 -4.27
C LEU A 463 6.77 5.10 -3.05
N PHE A 464 5.64 4.37 -3.03
CA PHE A 464 5.39 3.37 -1.97
C PHE A 464 6.42 2.27 -1.99
N ILE A 465 6.65 1.65 -3.15
CA ILE A 465 7.61 0.56 -3.32
C ILE A 465 8.98 0.99 -2.83
N LEU A 466 9.44 2.13 -3.33
CA LEU A 466 10.79 2.59 -3.02
C LEU A 466 10.91 3.03 -1.55
N THR A 467 9.85 3.54 -0.92
CA THR A 467 9.84 3.79 0.53
C THR A 467 9.95 2.47 1.31
N THR A 468 9.27 1.41 0.88
CA THR A 468 9.41 0.08 1.49
C THR A 468 10.80 -0.50 1.28
N ILE A 469 11.42 -0.27 0.13
CA ILE A 469 12.82 -0.67 -0.12
C ILE A 469 13.76 0.05 0.84
N ASP A 470 13.59 1.35 1.01
CA ASP A 470 14.37 2.17 1.96
C ASP A 470 14.16 1.70 3.41
N ALA A 471 12.91 1.46 3.82
CA ALA A 471 12.58 0.99 5.17
C ALA A 471 13.10 -0.43 5.43
N GLY A 472 12.93 -1.35 4.46
CA GLY A 472 13.38 -2.74 4.57
C GLY A 472 14.89 -2.87 4.67
N THR A 473 15.64 -2.10 3.89
CA THR A 473 17.11 -2.05 3.99
C THR A 473 17.59 -1.52 5.33
N ARG A 474 16.85 -0.59 5.97
CA ARG A 474 17.15 -0.12 7.33
C ARG A 474 16.81 -1.16 8.39
N VAL A 475 15.64 -1.79 8.30
CA VAL A 475 15.21 -2.84 9.21
C VAL A 475 16.22 -3.98 9.24
N ALA A 476 16.77 -4.36 8.09
CA ALA A 476 17.79 -5.41 7.98
C ALA A 476 19.14 -5.11 8.67
N ARG A 477 19.35 -3.88 9.16
CA ARG A 477 20.55 -3.52 9.94
C ARG A 477 20.42 -3.85 11.43
N TYR A 478 19.18 -3.96 11.91
CA TYR A 478 18.85 -4.35 13.27
C TYR A 478 18.62 -5.86 13.31
#